data_AF-M5BUP0-F1
#
_entry.id   AF-M5BUP0-F1
#
_cell.length_a   1.000
_cell.length_b   1.000
_cell.length_c   1.000
_cell.angle_alpha   90.00
_cell.angle_beta   90.00
_cell.angle_gamma   90.00
#
_symmetry.space_group_name_H-M   'P 1'
#
loop_
_entity.id
_entity.type
_entity.pdbx_description
1 polymer ?
#
loop_
_entity_poly.entity_id
_entity_poly.type
_entity_poly.pdbx_seq_one_letter_code
_entity_poly.pdbx_strand_id
1 'polypeptide(L)'
;MSQHKAHFVLEKQGKLEIRPRLTPSPQQNQALVKITAAAINPVDWKIIDYGIFVERFPAILGTDGAGIIEAVGPEVADFKVGDKVFFQGRYGYDDETTFQEKAIVQTDIISKIPDNITEDQASTIPPSARGS
;
A
#
# COMPACT_ATOMS: atom_id res chain seq x y z
N MET A 1 -1.79 19.19 8.72
CA MET A 1 -1.44 17.93 8.03
C MET A 1 -2.28 16.83 8.65
N SER A 2 -2.88 15.94 7.86
CA SER A 2 -3.68 14.84 8.40
C SER A 2 -2.79 13.68 8.85
N GLN A 3 -3.32 12.80 9.70
CA GLN A 3 -2.65 11.59 10.18
C GLN A 3 -3.52 10.38 9.89
N HIS A 4 -2.89 9.21 9.87
CA HIS A 4 -3.54 7.90 9.77
C HIS A 4 -2.75 6.85 10.57
N LYS A 5 -3.34 5.69 10.83
CA LYS A 5 -2.69 4.60 11.58
C LYS A 5 -1.90 3.69 10.65
N ALA A 6 -0.76 3.22 11.16
CA ALA A 6 0.07 2.21 10.51
C ALA A 6 0.57 1.17 11.53
N HIS A 7 0.85 -0.04 11.06
CA HIS A 7 1.52 -1.08 11.83
C HIS A 7 3.03 -0.98 11.60
N PHE A 8 3.73 -0.52 12.63
CA PHE A 8 5.18 -0.36 12.61
C PHE A 8 5.88 -1.58 13.18
N VAL A 9 7.01 -1.94 12.56
CA VAL A 9 8.08 -2.69 13.20
C VAL A 9 9.15 -1.68 13.58
N LEU A 10 9.43 -1.53 14.87
CA LEU A 10 10.29 -0.44 15.38
C LEU A 10 11.77 -0.77 15.39
N GLU A 11 12.10 -2.06 15.37
CA GLU A 11 13.45 -2.58 15.40
C GLU A 11 13.49 -3.94 14.71
N LYS A 12 14.69 -4.40 14.36
CA LYS A 12 14.89 -5.69 13.70
C LYS A 12 14.32 -6.82 14.56
N GLN A 13 13.44 -7.63 13.97
CA GLN A 13 12.71 -8.69 14.65
C GLN A 13 11.83 -8.21 15.82
N GLY A 14 11.45 -6.93 15.81
CA GLY A 14 10.50 -6.34 16.75
C GLY A 14 9.06 -6.77 16.49
N LYS A 15 8.18 -6.46 17.44
CA LYS A 15 6.74 -6.70 17.32
C LYS A 15 6.08 -5.60 16.47
N LEU A 16 4.95 -5.96 15.85
CA LEU A 16 4.09 -4.98 15.20
C LEU A 16 3.39 -4.10 16.25
N GLU A 17 3.47 -2.80 16.07
CA GLU A 17 2.82 -1.80 16.90
C GLU A 17 2.00 -0.82 16.05
N ILE A 18 0.75 -0.59 16.44
CA ILE A 18 -0.08 0.42 15.78
C ILE A 18 0.31 1.80 16.30
N ARG A 19 0.77 2.69 15.41
CA ARG A 19 1.08 4.08 15.73
C ARG A 19 0.52 5.03 14.67
N PRO A 20 0.18 6.28 15.04
CA PRO A 20 -0.17 7.29 14.06
C PRO A 20 1.07 7.73 13.27
N ARG A 21 0.89 8.06 12.00
CA ARG A 21 1.88 8.73 11.16
C ARG A 21 1.25 9.86 10.34
N LEU A 22 2.08 10.75 9.81
CA LEU A 22 1.62 11.77 8.88
C LEU A 22 1.15 11.12 7.58
N THR A 23 0.03 11.58 7.05
CA THR A 23 -0.43 11.17 5.72
C THR A 23 0.37 11.92 4.67
N PRO A 24 1.10 11.22 3.77
CA PRO A 24 1.80 11.88 2.67
C PRO A 24 0.79 12.44 1.65
N SER A 25 1.22 13.47 0.92
CA SER A 25 0.49 13.98 -0.24
C SER A 25 1.05 13.36 -1.52
N PRO A 26 0.21 12.93 -2.47
CA PRO A 26 0.70 12.36 -3.73
C PRO A 26 1.42 13.43 -4.56
N GLN A 27 2.58 13.07 -5.10
CA GLN A 27 3.36 13.85 -6.04
C GLN A 27 2.91 13.57 -7.49
N GLN A 28 3.62 14.13 -8.47
CA GLN A 28 3.35 13.89 -9.89
C GLN A 28 3.30 12.38 -10.18
N ASN A 29 2.31 11.95 -10.96
CA ASN A 29 2.08 10.54 -11.32
C ASN A 29 1.81 9.59 -10.12
N GLN A 30 1.40 10.14 -8.97
CA GLN A 30 1.04 9.35 -7.80
C GLN A 30 -0.44 9.50 -7.44
N ALA A 31 -0.98 8.48 -6.78
CA ALA A 31 -2.27 8.52 -6.11
C ALA A 31 -2.11 8.17 -4.63
N LEU A 32 -2.91 8.81 -3.78
CA LEU A 32 -3.11 8.40 -2.40
C LEU A 32 -4.32 7.47 -2.36
N VAL A 33 -4.10 6.23 -1.94
CA VAL A 33 -5.13 5.21 -1.82
C VAL A 33 -5.46 5.01 -0.35
N LYS A 34 -6.75 5.10 0.00
CA LYS A 34 -7.28 4.58 1.26
C LYS A 34 -7.38 3.07 1.14
N ILE A 35 -6.58 2.37 1.93
CA ILE A 35 -6.54 0.92 1.93
C ILE A 35 -7.80 0.37 2.59
N THR A 36 -8.50 -0.50 1.88
CA THR A 36 -9.67 -1.23 2.39
C THR A 36 -9.34 -2.70 2.66
N ALA A 37 -8.37 -3.25 1.93
CA ALA A 37 -7.87 -4.60 2.12
C ALA A 37 -6.35 -4.64 1.84
N ALA A 38 -5.62 -5.44 2.61
CA ALA A 38 -4.21 -5.72 2.38
C ALA A 38 -3.98 -7.22 2.52
N ALA A 39 -3.25 -7.81 1.58
CA ALA A 39 -2.90 -9.22 1.66
C ALA A 39 -1.64 -9.42 2.52
N ILE A 40 -1.62 -10.50 3.28
CA ILE A 40 -0.45 -10.94 4.03
C ILE A 40 0.29 -11.97 3.19
N ASN A 41 1.52 -11.66 2.80
CA ASN A 41 2.38 -12.53 2.03
C ASN A 41 3.34 -13.30 2.95
N PRO A 42 3.87 -14.47 2.51
CA PRO A 42 4.83 -15.22 3.31
C PRO A 42 6.10 -14.46 3.67
N VAL A 43 6.49 -13.45 2.88
CA VAL A 43 7.67 -12.64 3.17
C VAL A 43 7.44 -11.69 4.35
N ASP A 44 6.21 -11.23 4.61
CA ASP A 44 5.92 -10.29 5.69
C ASP A 44 6.28 -10.85 7.07
N TRP A 45 5.81 -12.07 7.38
CA TRP A 45 6.15 -12.71 8.65
C TRP A 45 7.60 -13.16 8.69
N LYS A 46 8.22 -13.50 7.54
CA LYS A 46 9.66 -13.83 7.48
C LYS A 46 10.55 -12.61 7.77
N ILE A 47 10.15 -11.42 7.34
CA ILE A 47 10.85 -10.17 7.68
C ILE A 47 10.85 -9.98 9.20
N ILE A 48 9.71 -10.22 9.84
CA ILE A 48 9.57 -10.11 11.30
C ILE A 48 10.37 -11.21 12.00
N ASP A 49 10.17 -12.48 11.67
CA ASP A 49 10.75 -13.59 12.42
C ASP A 49 12.26 -13.75 12.18
N TYR A 50 12.73 -13.51 10.96
CA TYR A 50 14.13 -13.76 10.56
C TYR A 50 14.95 -12.49 10.37
N GLY A 51 14.35 -11.30 10.40
CA GLY A 51 15.09 -10.04 10.25
C GLY A 51 15.74 -9.88 8.88
N ILE A 52 15.04 -10.28 7.81
CA ILE A 52 15.54 -10.23 6.43
C ILE A 52 14.86 -9.11 5.62
N PHE A 53 15.43 -8.73 4.48
CA PHE A 53 14.94 -7.71 3.52
C PHE A 53 14.82 -6.26 4.00
N VAL A 54 14.55 -6.00 5.28
CA VAL A 54 14.41 -4.66 5.85
C VAL A 54 15.52 -4.41 6.88
N GLU A 55 16.32 -3.37 6.62
CA GLU A 55 17.44 -2.98 7.50
C GLU A 55 17.25 -1.59 8.15
N ARG A 56 16.26 -0.82 7.69
CA ARG A 56 15.95 0.51 8.23
C ARG A 56 14.68 0.41 9.07
N PHE A 57 14.76 0.94 10.29
CA PHE A 57 13.66 0.97 11.25
C PHE A 57 13.50 2.40 11.82
N PRO A 58 12.28 2.82 12.22
CA PRO A 58 11.03 2.08 12.14
C PRO A 58 10.60 1.85 10.68
N ALA A 59 9.86 0.77 10.43
CA ALA A 59 9.40 0.39 9.10
C ALA A 59 7.93 -0.04 9.12
N ILE A 60 7.26 0.14 7.99
CA ILE A 60 5.93 -0.40 7.72
C ILE A 60 6.09 -1.53 6.67
N LEU A 61 5.34 -2.62 6.84
CA LEU A 61 5.39 -3.80 5.95
C LEU A 61 4.12 -3.92 5.09
N GLY A 62 3.99 -5.03 4.37
CA GLY A 62 2.93 -5.26 3.39
C GLY A 62 3.21 -4.60 2.04
N THR A 63 2.97 -5.33 0.96
CA THR A 63 3.06 -4.81 -0.41
C THR A 63 1.74 -4.86 -1.15
N ASP A 64 0.90 -5.85 -0.92
CA ASP A 64 -0.25 -6.08 -1.79
C ASP A 64 -1.50 -5.48 -1.14
N GLY A 65 -2.18 -4.59 -1.88
CA GLY A 65 -3.26 -3.78 -1.33
C GLY A 65 -4.34 -3.47 -2.33
N ALA A 66 -5.56 -3.29 -1.82
CA ALA A 66 -6.72 -2.82 -2.55
C ALA A 66 -7.42 -1.71 -1.76
N GLY A 67 -8.04 -0.76 -2.47
CA GLY A 67 -8.59 0.41 -1.85
C GLY A 67 -9.26 1.37 -2.82
N ILE A 68 -9.48 2.59 -2.32
CA ILE A 68 -10.15 3.67 -3.04
C ILE A 68 -9.21 4.86 -3.13
N ILE A 69 -9.06 5.44 -4.31
CA ILE A 69 -8.28 6.67 -4.49
C ILE A 69 -8.94 7.82 -3.70
N GLU A 70 -8.22 8.40 -2.75
CA GLU A 70 -8.64 9.59 -1.99
C GLU A 70 -8.08 10.88 -2.57
N ALA A 71 -6.91 10.83 -3.20
CA ALA A 71 -6.31 11.98 -3.87
C ALA A 71 -5.42 11.53 -5.04
N VAL A 72 -5.30 12.38 -6.05
CA VAL A 72 -4.36 12.21 -7.16
C VAL A 72 -3.40 13.38 -7.19
N GLY A 73 -2.15 13.12 -7.54
CA GLY A 73 -1.16 14.16 -7.75
C GLY A 73 -1.30 14.84 -9.11
N PRO A 74 -0.44 15.83 -9.41
CA PRO A 74 -0.42 16.50 -10.69
C PRO A 74 -0.25 15.53 -11.87
N GLU A 75 -0.87 15.85 -13.00
CA GLU A 75 -0.74 15.16 -14.29
C GLU A 75 -1.28 13.73 -14.36
N VAL A 76 -1.93 13.24 -13.30
CA VAL A 76 -2.67 11.98 -13.34
C VAL A 76 -3.96 12.14 -14.15
N ALA A 77 -4.04 11.49 -15.32
CA ALA A 77 -5.20 11.56 -16.21
C ALA A 77 -6.11 10.31 -16.18
N ASP A 78 -5.53 9.12 -15.98
CA ASP A 78 -6.25 7.85 -16.11
C ASP A 78 -7.02 7.44 -14.84
N PHE A 79 -6.80 8.14 -13.74
CA PHE A 79 -7.36 7.86 -12.42
C PHE A 79 -7.98 9.08 -11.79
N LYS A 80 -9.04 8.86 -11.01
CA LYS A 80 -9.72 9.91 -10.24
C LYS A 80 -10.06 9.46 -8.83
N VAL A 81 -10.30 10.44 -7.96
CA VAL A 81 -10.84 10.20 -6.61
C VAL A 81 -12.13 9.37 -6.71
N GLY A 82 -12.22 8.34 -5.87
CA GLY A 82 -13.33 7.39 -5.85
C GLY A 82 -13.12 6.14 -6.70
N ASP A 83 -12.13 6.09 -7.60
CA ASP A 83 -11.81 4.86 -8.33
C ASP A 83 -11.33 3.77 -7.35
N LYS A 84 -11.89 2.56 -7.51
CA LYS A 84 -11.46 1.36 -6.79
C LYS A 84 -10.25 0.75 -7.49
N VAL A 85 -9.22 0.43 -6.73
CA VAL A 85 -7.92 0.04 -7.27
C VAL A 85 -7.24 -1.04 -6.45
N PHE A 86 -6.40 -1.82 -7.10
CA PHE A 86 -5.44 -2.73 -6.46
C PHE A 86 -4.04 -2.46 -7.00
N PHE A 87 -3.03 -2.73 -6.18
CA PHE A 87 -1.65 -2.39 -6.47
C PHE A 87 -0.68 -3.25 -5.66
N GLN A 88 0.58 -3.19 -6.06
CA GLN A 88 1.70 -3.72 -5.30
C GLN A 88 2.65 -2.57 -4.94
N GLY A 89 2.85 -2.40 -3.64
CA GLY A 89 3.79 -1.51 -3.00
C GLY A 89 5.20 -2.10 -2.89
N ARG A 90 6.05 -1.45 -2.09
CA ARG A 90 7.47 -1.80 -1.99
C ARG A 90 8.01 -1.73 -0.56
N TYR A 91 8.65 -2.81 -0.11
CA TYR A 91 9.37 -2.81 1.17
C TYR A 91 10.48 -1.75 1.22
N GLY A 92 10.66 -1.14 2.38
CA GLY A 92 11.68 -0.13 2.62
C GLY A 92 11.31 1.29 2.16
N TYR A 93 10.07 1.48 1.68
CA TYR A 93 9.45 2.75 1.32
C TYR A 93 8.11 2.87 2.05
N ASP A 94 8.14 3.39 3.28
CA ASP A 94 6.97 3.39 4.18
C ASP A 94 5.70 3.97 3.54
N ASP A 95 5.80 5.03 2.73
CA ASP A 95 4.66 5.64 2.03
C ASP A 95 3.97 4.69 1.04
N GLU A 96 4.69 3.69 0.53
CA GLU A 96 4.22 2.78 -0.53
C GLU A 96 3.80 1.40 0.00
N THR A 97 3.82 1.18 1.33
CA THR A 97 3.49 -0.13 1.93
C THR A 97 2.02 -0.24 2.34
N THR A 98 1.53 -1.45 2.62
CA THR A 98 0.07 -1.69 2.75
C THR A 98 -0.41 -1.99 4.17
N PHE A 99 0.46 -2.21 5.17
CA PHE A 99 0.04 -2.39 6.56
C PHE A 99 -0.24 -1.05 7.26
N GLN A 100 -1.02 -0.21 6.61
CA GLN A 100 -1.44 1.11 7.04
C GLN A 100 -2.76 1.50 6.40
N GLU A 101 -3.41 2.54 6.92
CA GLU A 101 -4.72 2.98 6.41
C GLU A 101 -4.63 3.68 5.05
N LYS A 102 -3.46 4.24 4.69
CA LYS A 102 -3.26 4.99 3.44
C LYS A 102 -1.87 4.79 2.86
N ALA A 103 -1.78 4.63 1.54
CA ALA A 103 -0.52 4.48 0.83
C ALA A 103 -0.45 5.32 -0.44
N ILE A 104 0.75 5.73 -0.79
CA ILE A 104 1.11 6.31 -2.08
C ILE A 104 1.36 5.19 -3.07
N VAL A 105 0.83 5.34 -4.27
CA VAL A 105 1.00 4.40 -5.37
C VAL A 105 1.33 5.17 -6.64
N GLN A 106 2.31 4.68 -7.39
CA GLN A 106 2.59 5.21 -8.73
C GLN A 106 1.47 4.78 -9.69
N THR A 107 1.01 5.68 -10.54
CA THR A 107 -0.15 5.41 -11.41
C THR A 107 0.14 4.46 -12.57
N ASP A 108 1.41 4.11 -12.80
CA ASP A 108 1.84 3.13 -13.79
C ASP A 108 1.73 1.67 -13.30
N ILE A 109 1.71 1.46 -11.98
CA ILE A 109 1.62 0.13 -11.32
C ILE A 109 0.30 -0.13 -10.60
N ILE A 110 -0.67 0.78 -10.75
CA ILE A 110 -2.02 0.65 -10.17
C ILE A 110 -3.01 0.15 -11.21
N SER A 111 -3.95 -0.69 -10.81
CA SER A 111 -4.99 -1.23 -11.69
C SER A 111 -6.38 -1.00 -11.11
N LYS A 112 -7.36 -0.69 -11.96
CA LYS A 112 -8.76 -0.52 -11.53
C LYS A 112 -9.37 -1.88 -11.21
N ILE A 113 -10.16 -1.89 -10.15
CA ILE A 113 -11.02 -3.02 -9.80
C ILE A 113 -12.31 -2.84 -10.61
N PRO A 114 -12.65 -3.76 -11.53
CA PRO A 114 -13.92 -3.68 -12.24
C PRO A 114 -15.11 -3.85 -11.28
N ASP A 115 -16.23 -3.19 -11.59
CA ASP A 115 -17.40 -3.11 -10.70
C ASP A 115 -18.04 -4.46 -10.32
N ASN A 116 -17.65 -5.55 -11.02
CA ASN A 116 -18.15 -6.90 -10.82
C ASN A 116 -17.34 -7.74 -9.82
N ILE A 117 -16.26 -7.22 -9.22
CA ILE A 117 -15.47 -7.92 -8.19
C ILE A 117 -15.32 -7.07 -6.92
N THR A 118 -15.23 -7.72 -5.76
CA THR A 118 -15.02 -7.01 -4.47
C THR A 118 -13.55 -6.66 -4.25
N GLU A 119 -13.29 -5.68 -3.38
CA GLU A 119 -11.95 -5.26 -2.99
C GLU A 119 -11.14 -6.40 -2.36
N ASP A 120 -11.79 -7.24 -1.54
CA ASP A 120 -11.17 -8.42 -0.94
C ASP A 120 -10.69 -9.41 -2.02
N GLN A 121 -11.51 -9.67 -3.04
CA GLN A 121 -11.13 -10.54 -4.14
C GLN A 121 -9.94 -9.96 -4.94
N ALA A 122 -9.97 -8.67 -5.24
CA ALA A 122 -8.90 -8.00 -5.98
C ALA A 122 -7.57 -8.01 -5.23
N SER A 123 -7.58 -7.91 -3.91
CA SER A 123 -6.36 -7.94 -3.08
C SER A 123 -5.53 -9.23 -3.20
N THR A 124 -6.12 -10.31 -3.73
CA THR A 124 -5.46 -11.61 -3.93
C THR A 124 -4.89 -11.81 -5.34
N ILE A 125 -5.17 -10.89 -6.27
CA ILE A 125 -4.77 -10.99 -7.67
C ILE A 125 -3.45 -10.23 -7.87
N PRO A 126 -2.38 -10.88 -8.38
CA PRO A 126 -1.14 -10.19 -8.71
C PRO A 126 -1.38 -9.09 -9.77
N PRO A 127 -0.82 -7.87 -9.63
CA PRO A 127 -0.93 -6.81 -10.65
C PRO A 127 -0.45 -7.21 -12.03
N SER A 128 0.42 -8.24 -12.11
CA SER A 128 0.92 -8.83 -13.36
C SER A 128 -0.11 -9.63 -14.15
N ALA A 129 -1.35 -9.82 -13.66
CA ALA A 129 -2.45 -10.42 -14.41
C ALA A 129 -3.17 -9.43 -15.35
N ARG A 130 -2.52 -8.33 -15.74
CA ARG A 130 -2.97 -7.50 -16.86
C ARG A 130 -2.86 -8.35 -18.12
N GLY A 131 -4.01 -8.79 -18.65
CA GLY A 131 -4.07 -9.24 -20.04
C GLY A 131 -3.45 -8.15 -20.92
N SER A 132 -2.40 -8.55 -21.63
CA SER A 132 -1.61 -7.73 -22.58
C SER A 132 -2.46 -6.82 -23.45
#